data_AF-A0A2M7J9M0-F1
#
_entry.id   AF-A0A2M7J9M0-F1
#
_cell.length_a   1.000
_cell.length_b   1.000
_cell.length_c   1.000
_cell.angle_alpha   90.00
_cell.angle_beta   90.00
_cell.angle_gamma   90.00
#
_symmetry.space_group_name_H-M   'P 1'
#
loop_
_entity.id
_entity.type
_entity.pdbx_description
1 polymer ?
#
loop_
_entity_poly.entity_id
_entity_poly.type
_entity_poly.pdbx_seq_one_letter_code
_entity_poly.pdbx_strand_id
1 'polypeptide(L)'
;MILYKPTDGDVQTTRIEYRPKTCFVMTKIGTPIPREVKKIREKLTEVLSKYEMKEIDAGSEITGRDFLLKIWQMIVAVPLGIAIIDDSMSSNTLCNVFYEVGLTHALGKETIVIKAENTKVPSDFVRTEYINFDNKFEENLKKYFRTYFELANHYETVAYQLERNPLLAIDYLRRAYLISGNKELQVKAKKLHREATLEDRAKNSVEQLLVDF
;
A
#
# COMPACT_ATOMS: atom_id res chain seq x y z
N MET A 1 -9.04 1.01 11.76
CA MET A 1 -9.15 2.40 11.23
C MET A 1 -10.48 2.61 10.51
N ILE A 2 -11.28 3.61 10.92
CA ILE A 2 -12.43 4.07 10.11
C ILE A 2 -11.88 4.73 8.85
N LEU A 3 -12.40 4.34 7.70
CA LEU A 3 -11.98 4.85 6.41
C LEU A 3 -13.00 5.86 5.90
N TYR A 4 -12.53 7.00 5.42
CA TYR A 4 -13.37 8.05 4.84
C TYR A 4 -13.04 8.18 3.36
N LYS A 5 -14.07 8.25 2.51
CA LYS A 5 -13.90 8.42 1.07
C LYS A 5 -13.36 9.83 0.78
N PRO A 6 -12.33 9.98 -0.06
CA PRO A 6 -11.74 11.29 -0.35
C PRO A 6 -12.64 12.19 -1.20
N THR A 7 -13.65 11.64 -1.87
CA THR A 7 -14.55 12.37 -2.79
C THR A 7 -15.66 13.13 -2.09
N ASP A 8 -16.18 12.60 -0.98
CA ASP A 8 -17.36 13.14 -0.29
C ASP A 8 -17.21 13.20 1.24
N GLY A 9 -16.16 12.61 1.80
CA GLY A 9 -15.94 12.58 3.25
C GLY A 9 -16.83 11.61 4.02
N ASP A 10 -17.67 10.82 3.35
CA ASP A 10 -18.49 9.82 4.02
C ASP A 10 -17.63 8.65 4.48
N VAL A 11 -18.11 7.97 5.54
CA VAL A 11 -17.53 6.71 5.99
C VAL A 11 -17.68 5.65 4.89
N GLN A 12 -16.58 4.96 4.60
CA GLN A 12 -16.56 3.80 3.74
C GLN A 12 -17.30 2.64 4.41
N THR A 13 -18.51 2.36 3.93
CA THR A 13 -19.38 1.29 4.43
C THR A 13 -19.29 0.01 3.61
N THR A 14 -18.70 0.07 2.41
CA THR A 14 -18.52 -1.11 1.57
C THR A 14 -17.21 -1.81 1.89
N ARG A 15 -17.24 -3.15 1.81
CA ARG A 15 -16.07 -3.99 2.08
C ARG A 15 -14.95 -3.70 1.08
N ILE A 16 -13.73 -3.59 1.59
CA ILE A 16 -12.51 -3.54 0.78
C ILE A 16 -11.91 -4.94 0.75
N GLU A 17 -11.65 -5.44 -0.45
CA GLU A 17 -10.95 -6.70 -0.65
C GLU A 17 -9.44 -6.46 -0.52
N TYR A 18 -8.90 -6.83 0.63
CA TYR A 18 -7.48 -6.67 0.94
C TYR A 18 -6.62 -7.61 0.11
N ARG A 19 -5.45 -7.10 -0.30
CA ARG A 19 -4.51 -7.75 -1.21
C ARG A 19 -3.17 -7.91 -0.50
N PRO A 20 -2.99 -8.99 0.28
CA PRO A 20 -1.69 -9.27 0.88
C PRO A 20 -0.64 -9.46 -0.22
N LYS A 21 0.63 -9.22 0.10
CA LYS A 21 1.76 -9.41 -0.82
C LYS A 21 1.54 -8.70 -2.17
N THR A 22 1.01 -7.48 -2.12
CA THR A 22 0.72 -6.70 -3.33
C THR A 22 1.22 -5.27 -3.14
N CYS A 23 1.74 -4.65 -4.19
CA CYS A 23 2.07 -3.22 -4.19
C CYS A 23 1.25 -2.46 -5.23
N PHE A 24 0.89 -1.22 -4.89
CA PHE A 24 0.25 -0.29 -5.82
C PHE A 24 1.33 0.58 -6.47
N VAL A 25 1.49 0.44 -7.78
CA VAL A 25 2.49 1.15 -8.58
C VAL A 25 1.87 2.42 -9.15
N MET A 26 2.37 3.56 -8.68
CA MET A 26 1.96 4.92 -9.09
C MET A 26 2.90 5.37 -10.20
N THR A 27 2.40 5.45 -11.43
CA THR A 27 3.23 5.86 -12.57
C THR A 27 2.38 6.37 -13.73
N LYS A 28 3.03 6.71 -14.85
CA LYS A 28 2.34 7.06 -16.09
C LYS A 28 1.54 5.86 -16.61
N ILE A 29 0.23 6.01 -16.64
CA ILE A 29 -0.72 5.07 -17.24
C ILE A 29 -1.11 5.59 -18.62
N GLY A 30 -1.33 4.66 -19.57
CA GLY A 30 -1.71 4.98 -20.95
C GLY A 30 -0.56 4.98 -21.94
N THR A 31 -0.89 5.06 -23.24
CA THR A 31 0.09 4.99 -24.32
C THR A 31 0.49 6.39 -24.82
N PRO A 32 1.78 6.64 -25.12
CA PRO A 32 2.92 5.76 -24.88
C PRO A 32 3.47 5.86 -23.43
N ILE A 33 3.82 4.72 -22.85
CA ILE A 33 4.61 4.66 -21.60
C ILE A 33 6.08 4.90 -21.95
N PRO A 34 6.79 5.82 -21.26
CA PRO A 34 8.21 6.07 -21.48
C PRO A 34 9.05 4.79 -21.37
N ARG A 35 10.08 4.67 -22.22
CA ARG A 35 10.94 3.49 -22.27
C ARG A 35 11.60 3.22 -20.92
N GLU A 36 12.02 4.27 -20.22
CA GLU A 36 12.69 4.13 -18.93
C GLU A 36 11.75 3.59 -17.85
N VAL A 37 10.52 4.11 -17.79
CA VAL A 37 9.46 3.58 -16.91
C VAL A 37 9.21 2.10 -17.18
N LYS A 38 9.18 1.66 -18.44
CA LYS A 38 9.02 0.24 -18.79
C LYS A 38 10.16 -0.62 -18.23
N LYS A 39 11.42 -0.20 -18.41
CA LYS A 39 12.58 -0.93 -17.87
C LYS A 39 12.54 -1.00 -16.34
N ILE A 40 12.19 0.12 -15.68
CA ILE A 40 12.04 0.16 -14.23
C ILE A 40 10.99 -0.86 -13.78
N ARG A 41 9.81 -0.88 -14.43
CA ARG A 41 8.74 -1.84 -14.13
C ARG A 41 9.17 -3.28 -14.37
N GLU A 42 9.82 -3.59 -15.48
CA GLU A 42 10.34 -4.93 -15.76
C GLU A 42 11.28 -5.42 -14.66
N LYS A 43 12.22 -4.57 -14.22
CA LYS A 43 13.15 -4.89 -13.14
C LYS A 43 12.51 -4.95 -11.76
N LEU A 44 11.55 -4.06 -11.50
CA LEU A 44 10.73 -4.10 -10.29
C LEU A 44 9.98 -5.44 -10.20
N THR A 45 9.29 -5.85 -11.26
CA THR A 45 8.55 -7.11 -11.33
C THR A 45 9.45 -8.32 -11.15
N GLU A 46 10.65 -8.30 -11.75
CA GLU A 46 11.65 -9.35 -11.53
C GLU A 46 12.00 -9.49 -10.03
N VAL A 47 12.24 -8.38 -9.33
CA VAL A 47 12.56 -8.40 -7.90
C VAL A 47 11.35 -8.80 -7.05
N LEU A 48 10.16 -8.24 -7.32
CA LEU A 48 8.92 -8.56 -6.60
C LEU A 48 8.60 -10.05 -6.64
N SER A 49 8.84 -10.72 -7.77
CA SER A 49 8.62 -12.16 -7.92
C SER A 49 9.42 -13.00 -6.92
N LYS A 50 10.63 -12.56 -6.55
CA LYS A 50 11.52 -13.22 -5.57
C LYS A 50 10.94 -13.16 -4.14
N TYR A 51 9.99 -12.26 -3.89
CA TYR A 51 9.31 -12.06 -2.62
C TYR A 51 7.82 -12.46 -2.67
N GLU A 52 7.40 -13.12 -3.76
CA GLU A 52 6.01 -13.51 -4.02
C GLU A 52 5.04 -12.32 -4.00
N MET A 53 5.52 -11.13 -4.36
CA MET A 53 4.70 -9.93 -4.42
C MET A 53 4.14 -9.70 -5.82
N LYS A 54 2.90 -9.20 -5.87
CA LYS A 54 2.23 -8.77 -7.11
C LYS A 54 2.26 -7.26 -7.25
N GLU A 55 2.35 -6.76 -8.47
CA GLU A 55 2.10 -5.35 -8.78
C GLU A 55 0.68 -5.14 -9.31
N ILE A 56 0.04 -4.04 -8.89
CA ILE A 56 -1.17 -3.50 -9.49
C ILE A 56 -0.99 -1.99 -9.71
N ASP A 57 -1.73 -1.41 -10.62
CA ASP A 57 -1.76 0.04 -10.90
C ASP A 57 -3.20 0.49 -11.17
N ALA A 58 -3.44 1.80 -11.36
CA ALA A 58 -4.81 2.28 -11.61
C ALA A 58 -5.42 1.76 -12.93
N GLY A 59 -4.65 1.11 -13.81
CA GLY A 59 -5.14 0.45 -15.02
C GLY A 59 -5.57 -1.01 -14.79
N SER A 60 -5.23 -1.60 -13.65
CA SER A 60 -5.44 -3.03 -13.38
C SER A 60 -6.91 -3.42 -13.20
N GLU A 61 -7.80 -2.45 -12.97
CA GLU A 61 -9.24 -2.70 -12.79
C GLU A 61 -10.12 -1.71 -13.55
N ILE A 62 -11.14 -2.24 -14.21
CA ILE A 62 -12.22 -1.47 -14.82
C ILE A 62 -13.43 -1.59 -13.91
N THR A 63 -13.57 -0.62 -13.01
CA THR A 63 -14.78 -0.44 -12.21
C THR A 63 -15.50 0.76 -12.79
N GLY A 64 -16.75 0.66 -13.23
CA GLY A 64 -17.55 1.79 -13.77
C GLY A 64 -17.88 2.88 -12.72
N ARG A 65 -17.02 3.05 -11.72
CA ARG A 65 -17.07 4.00 -10.60
C ARG A 65 -16.19 5.22 -10.90
N ASP A 66 -16.32 6.23 -10.06
CA ASP A 66 -15.38 7.34 -10.00
C ASP A 66 -13.92 6.85 -9.93
N PHE A 67 -13.08 7.40 -10.80
CA PHE A 67 -11.68 6.97 -10.97
C PHE A 67 -10.84 7.22 -9.72
N LEU A 68 -11.10 8.32 -9.01
CA LEU A 68 -10.41 8.69 -7.77
C LEU A 68 -10.77 7.72 -6.64
N LEU A 69 -12.06 7.43 -6.50
CA LEU A 69 -12.55 6.48 -5.50
C LEU A 69 -11.98 5.08 -5.75
N LYS A 70 -11.88 4.67 -7.02
CA LYS A 70 -11.25 3.40 -7.40
C LYS A 70 -9.79 3.35 -6.94
N ILE A 71 -8.98 4.33 -7.33
CA ILE A 71 -7.56 4.40 -6.93
C ILE A 71 -7.41 4.35 -5.42
N TRP A 72 -8.21 5.15 -4.71
CA TRP A 72 -8.20 5.15 -3.25
C TRP A 72 -8.52 3.76 -2.67
N GLN A 73 -9.55 3.06 -3.17
CA GLN A 73 -9.88 1.70 -2.74
C GLN A 73 -8.72 0.72 -3.01
N MET A 74 -8.06 0.83 -4.16
CA MET A 74 -6.90 0.00 -4.51
C MET A 74 -5.70 0.28 -3.59
N ILE A 75 -5.42 1.54 -3.27
CA ILE A 75 -4.37 1.92 -2.31
C ILE A 75 -4.70 1.36 -0.93
N VAL A 76 -5.94 1.51 -0.46
CA VAL A 76 -6.36 0.97 0.85
C VAL A 76 -6.17 -0.55 0.92
N ALA A 77 -6.43 -1.26 -0.18
CA ALA A 77 -6.34 -2.72 -0.25
C ALA A 77 -4.91 -3.28 -0.13
N VAL A 78 -3.87 -2.52 -0.47
CA VAL A 78 -2.48 -3.00 -0.48
C VAL A 78 -1.64 -2.49 0.69
N PRO A 79 -0.58 -3.17 1.12
CA PRO A 79 0.35 -2.67 2.15
C PRO A 79 1.37 -1.63 1.67
N LEU A 80 1.73 -1.62 0.39
CA LEU A 80 2.90 -0.89 -0.13
C LEU A 80 2.54 -0.05 -1.36
N GLY A 81 2.92 1.22 -1.33
CA GLY A 81 2.95 2.10 -2.50
C GLY A 81 4.35 2.18 -3.12
N ILE A 82 4.42 2.14 -4.45
CA ILE A 82 5.67 2.35 -5.19
C ILE A 82 5.44 3.41 -6.25
N ALA A 83 6.04 4.58 -6.10
CA ALA A 83 5.98 5.61 -7.13
C ALA A 83 7.16 5.48 -8.09
N ILE A 84 6.90 5.48 -9.40
CA ILE A 84 7.95 5.51 -10.42
C ILE A 84 7.87 6.85 -11.13
N ILE A 85 8.93 7.65 -11.02
CA ILE A 85 9.04 8.96 -11.67
C ILE A 85 10.17 8.98 -12.70
N ASP A 86 9.94 9.74 -13.76
CA ASP A 86 10.85 9.93 -14.87
C ASP A 86 10.74 11.37 -15.37
N ASP A 87 11.83 11.95 -15.87
CA ASP A 87 11.91 13.35 -16.30
C ASP A 87 11.10 13.64 -17.58
N SER A 88 10.76 12.62 -18.35
CA SER A 88 9.88 12.74 -19.52
C SER A 88 8.39 12.80 -19.15
N MET A 89 8.03 12.59 -17.88
CA MET A 89 6.65 12.72 -17.42
C MET A 89 6.20 14.18 -17.47
N SER A 90 4.98 14.41 -17.98
CA SER A 90 4.40 15.74 -17.93
C SER A 90 4.09 16.14 -16.49
N SER A 91 4.02 17.44 -16.22
CA SER A 91 3.63 17.96 -14.91
C SER A 91 2.29 17.39 -14.44
N ASN A 92 1.32 17.23 -15.33
CA ASN A 92 0.02 16.62 -15.00
C ASN A 92 0.17 15.16 -14.53
N THR A 93 1.02 14.37 -15.18
CA THR A 93 1.30 12.99 -14.76
C THR A 93 1.99 12.96 -13.39
N LEU A 94 2.99 13.82 -13.19
CA LEU A 94 3.68 13.93 -11.90
C LEU A 94 2.73 14.35 -10.78
N CYS A 95 1.82 15.30 -11.03
CA CYS A 95 0.80 15.72 -10.07
C CYS A 95 -0.07 14.54 -9.63
N ASN A 96 -0.51 13.70 -10.56
CA ASN A 96 -1.31 12.52 -10.23
C ASN A 96 -0.51 11.51 -9.38
N VAL A 97 0.74 11.23 -9.77
CA VAL A 97 1.63 10.33 -9.00
C VAL A 97 1.84 10.87 -7.58
N PHE A 98 2.17 12.14 -7.42
CA PHE A 98 2.40 12.70 -6.08
C PHE A 98 1.12 12.85 -5.25
N TYR A 99 -0.04 13.02 -5.89
CA TYR A 99 -1.33 12.93 -5.20
C TYR A 99 -1.54 11.52 -4.63
N GLU A 100 -1.28 10.47 -5.41
CA GLU A 100 -1.37 9.07 -4.95
C GLU A 100 -0.36 8.75 -3.84
N VAL A 101 0.86 9.29 -3.94
CA VAL A 101 1.87 9.19 -2.87
C VAL A 101 1.36 9.86 -1.58
N GLY A 102 0.81 11.06 -1.69
CA GLY A 102 0.23 11.79 -0.56
C GLY A 102 -0.92 11.01 0.09
N LEU A 103 -1.83 10.43 -0.71
CA LEU A 103 -2.90 9.56 -0.21
C LEU A 103 -2.34 8.34 0.52
N THR A 104 -1.31 7.71 -0.04
CA THR A 104 -0.70 6.51 0.56
C THR A 104 -0.03 6.83 1.89
N HIS A 105 0.69 7.96 1.98
CA HIS A 105 1.25 8.47 3.23
C HIS A 105 0.16 8.80 4.25
N ALA A 106 -0.93 9.46 3.85
CA ALA A 106 -2.03 9.82 4.74
C ALA A 106 -2.73 8.58 5.35
N LEU A 107 -2.71 7.45 4.62
CA LEU A 107 -3.19 6.15 5.10
C LEU A 107 -2.17 5.40 5.97
N GLY A 108 -1.00 5.98 6.21
CA GLY A 108 0.08 5.41 7.01
C GLY A 108 0.64 4.13 6.43
N LYS A 109 0.72 4.04 5.10
CA LYS A 109 1.25 2.89 4.36
C LYS A 109 2.71 3.14 3.97
N GLU A 110 3.48 2.06 3.95
CA GLU A 110 4.85 2.09 3.46
C GLU A 110 4.85 2.55 2.00
N THR A 111 5.74 3.48 1.67
CA THR A 111 5.82 4.07 0.34
C THR A 111 7.28 4.30 -0.03
N ILE A 112 7.66 3.89 -1.24
CA ILE A 112 9.00 4.13 -1.78
C ILE A 112 8.90 4.81 -3.14
N VAL A 113 9.79 5.77 -3.38
CA VAL A 113 9.93 6.41 -4.69
C VAL A 113 11.09 5.76 -5.44
N ILE A 114 10.84 5.30 -6.66
CA ILE A 114 11.84 4.90 -7.63
C ILE A 114 11.94 6.00 -8.67
N LYS A 115 13.15 6.51 -8.91
CA LYS A 115 13.36 7.56 -9.89
C LYS A 115 14.35 7.13 -10.96
N ALA A 116 14.12 7.54 -12.20
CA ALA A 116 15.15 7.45 -13.22
C ALA A 116 16.38 8.30 -12.81
N GLU A 117 17.56 7.89 -13.26
CA GLU A 117 18.87 8.40 -12.77
C GLU A 117 18.94 9.93 -12.71
N ASN A 118 18.52 10.61 -13.79
CA ASN A 118 18.57 12.06 -13.94
C ASN A 118 17.31 12.80 -13.49
N THR A 119 16.33 12.10 -12.93
CA THR A 119 15.06 12.71 -12.52
C THR A 119 15.22 13.47 -11.19
N LYS A 120 14.70 14.70 -11.16
CA LYS A 120 14.62 15.52 -9.95
C LYS A 120 13.35 15.18 -9.17
N VAL A 121 13.49 15.04 -7.86
CA VAL A 121 12.40 14.83 -6.91
C VAL A 121 12.02 16.18 -6.30
N PRO A 122 10.72 16.49 -6.07
CA PRO A 122 10.32 17.71 -5.37
C PRO A 122 10.97 17.80 -3.98
N SER A 123 11.25 19.02 -3.50
CA SER A 123 12.02 19.26 -2.28
C SER A 123 11.52 18.51 -1.04
N ASP A 124 10.21 18.41 -0.87
CA ASP A 124 9.61 17.72 0.28
C ASP A 124 9.86 16.21 0.26
N PHE A 125 10.01 15.64 -0.94
CA PHE A 125 10.35 14.24 -1.18
C PHE A 125 11.87 13.98 -1.23
N VAL A 126 12.72 15.02 -1.20
CA VAL A 126 14.18 14.86 -1.05
C VAL A 126 14.54 14.27 0.32
N ARG A 127 13.66 14.46 1.32
CA ARG A 127 13.79 13.83 2.65
C ARG A 127 13.24 12.40 2.68
N THR A 128 12.46 11.99 1.68
CA THR A 128 11.97 10.62 1.56
C THR A 128 13.09 9.75 0.98
N GLU A 129 13.28 8.55 1.52
CA GLU A 129 14.16 7.57 0.88
C GLU A 129 13.64 7.29 -0.54
N TYR A 130 14.52 7.40 -1.53
CA TYR A 130 14.24 7.02 -2.90
C TYR A 130 15.32 6.08 -3.42
N ILE A 131 14.95 5.24 -4.38
CA ILE A 131 15.86 4.32 -5.06
C ILE A 131 16.10 4.86 -6.47
N ASN A 132 17.36 5.10 -6.81
CA ASN A 132 17.75 5.44 -8.18
C ASN A 132 17.70 4.19 -9.06
N PHE A 133 17.16 4.33 -10.26
CA PHE A 133 17.33 3.35 -11.31
C PHE A 133 18.71 3.51 -11.95
N ASP A 134 19.70 2.88 -11.32
CA ASP A 134 21.10 2.83 -11.73
C ASP A 134 21.64 1.39 -11.65
N ASN A 135 22.96 1.21 -11.78
CA ASN A 135 23.61 -0.11 -11.71
C ASN A 135 23.45 -0.83 -10.36
N LYS A 136 23.06 -0.12 -9.28
CA LYS A 136 22.81 -0.66 -7.94
C LYS A 136 21.31 -0.81 -7.64
N PHE A 137 20.44 -0.52 -8.60
CA PHE A 137 18.98 -0.55 -8.42
C PHE A 137 18.48 -1.85 -7.79
N GLU A 138 18.86 -3.00 -8.35
CA GLU A 138 18.40 -4.31 -7.85
C GLU A 138 18.90 -4.60 -6.43
N GLU A 139 20.14 -4.24 -6.10
CA GLU A 139 20.71 -4.41 -4.77
C GLU A 139 19.98 -3.55 -3.73
N ASN A 140 19.78 -2.27 -4.05
CA ASN A 140 19.08 -1.32 -3.18
C ASN A 140 17.62 -1.75 -2.97
N LEU A 141 16.95 -2.21 -4.03
CA LEU A 141 15.58 -2.67 -3.96
C LEU A 141 15.44 -3.95 -3.11
N LYS A 142 16.35 -4.91 -3.25
CA LYS A 142 16.40 -6.10 -2.38
C LYS A 142 16.68 -5.74 -0.92
N LYS A 143 17.53 -4.74 -0.66
CA LYS A 143 17.79 -4.23 0.70
C LYS A 143 16.51 -3.65 1.29
N TYR A 144 15.81 -2.80 0.54
CA TYR A 144 14.52 -2.25 0.95
C TYR A 144 13.51 -3.36 1.27
N PHE A 145 13.32 -4.33 0.35
CA PHE A 145 12.34 -5.39 0.58
C PHE A 145 12.67 -6.25 1.80
N ARG A 146 13.94 -6.52 2.08
CA ARG A 146 14.35 -7.24 3.29
C ARG A 146 13.85 -6.53 4.55
N THR A 147 14.14 -5.24 4.68
CA THR A 147 13.67 -4.43 5.81
C THR A 147 12.15 -4.31 5.84
N TYR A 148 11.51 -4.14 4.68
CA TYR A 148 10.05 -4.07 4.57
C TYR A 148 9.37 -5.35 5.06
N PHE A 149 9.89 -6.53 4.76
CA PHE A 149 9.34 -7.78 5.28
C PHE A 149 9.61 -7.98 6.77
N GLU A 150 10.71 -7.47 7.30
CA GLU A 150 10.97 -7.46 8.75
C GLU A 150 9.95 -6.61 9.52
N LEU A 151 9.38 -5.56 8.89
CA LEU A 151 8.30 -4.76 9.50
C LEU A 151 7.05 -5.58 9.82
N ALA A 152 6.78 -6.68 9.10
CA ALA A 152 5.65 -7.56 9.43
C ALA A 152 5.80 -8.13 10.84
N ASN A 153 7.01 -8.57 11.22
CA ASN A 153 7.31 -9.10 12.54
C ASN A 153 7.21 -8.02 13.62
N HIS A 154 7.63 -6.79 13.28
CA HIS A 154 7.47 -5.64 14.18
C HIS A 154 5.99 -5.37 14.45
N TYR A 155 5.16 -5.27 13.42
CA TYR A 155 3.73 -5.03 13.57
C TYR A 155 3.03 -6.15 14.34
N GLU A 156 3.37 -7.41 14.10
CA GLU A 156 2.87 -8.52 14.92
C GLU A 156 3.27 -8.37 16.40
N THR A 157 4.53 -8.04 16.68
CA THR A 157 5.01 -7.82 18.05
C THR A 157 4.27 -6.67 18.75
N VAL A 158 4.07 -5.57 18.04
CA VAL A 158 3.31 -4.42 18.56
C VAL A 158 1.86 -4.79 18.84
N ALA A 159 1.23 -5.59 17.97
CA ALA A 159 -0.13 -6.06 18.21
C ALA A 159 -0.25 -6.84 19.53
N TYR A 160 0.72 -7.70 19.85
CA TYR A 160 0.76 -8.44 21.11
C TYR A 160 0.90 -7.54 22.34
N GLN A 161 1.69 -6.46 22.24
CA GLN A 161 1.83 -5.50 23.33
C GLN A 161 0.55 -4.68 23.56
N LEU A 162 -0.31 -4.60 22.53
CA LEU A 162 -1.53 -3.82 22.52
C LEU A 162 -2.80 -4.66 22.69
N GLU A 163 -2.72 -5.90 23.20
CA GLU A 163 -3.90 -6.75 23.42
C GLU A 163 -5.00 -6.08 24.27
N ARG A 164 -4.62 -5.17 25.18
CA ARG A 164 -5.56 -4.37 25.98
C ARG A 164 -6.32 -3.29 25.18
N ASN A 165 -5.91 -3.02 23.94
CA ASN A 165 -6.58 -2.17 22.98
C ASN A 165 -6.87 -2.98 21.69
N PRO A 166 -7.96 -3.78 21.68
CA PRO A 166 -8.21 -4.78 20.66
C PRO A 166 -8.34 -4.16 19.25
N LEU A 167 -8.94 -2.98 19.11
CA LEU A 167 -9.07 -2.30 17.81
C LEU A 167 -7.71 -1.95 17.20
N LEU A 168 -6.77 -1.47 18.03
CA LEU A 168 -5.44 -1.11 17.56
C LEU A 168 -4.59 -2.36 17.30
N ALA A 169 -4.68 -3.39 18.16
CA ALA A 169 -4.02 -4.67 17.93
C ALA A 169 -4.47 -5.32 16.61
N ILE A 170 -5.78 -5.29 16.31
CA ILE A 170 -6.33 -5.80 15.04
C ILE A 170 -5.79 -5.01 13.83
N ASP A 171 -5.65 -3.67 13.95
CA ASP A 171 -5.05 -2.85 12.88
C ASP A 171 -3.60 -3.27 12.57
N TYR A 172 -2.80 -3.52 13.61
CA TYR A 172 -1.43 -4.00 13.47
C TYR A 172 -1.34 -5.41 12.90
N LEU A 173 -2.20 -6.34 13.34
CA LEU A 173 -2.29 -7.68 12.76
C LEU A 173 -2.65 -7.63 11.27
N ARG A 174 -3.57 -6.73 10.89
CA ARG A 174 -3.91 -6.50 9.48
C ARG A 174 -2.71 -6.00 8.68
N ARG A 175 -1.94 -5.04 9.20
CA ARG A 175 -0.71 -4.55 8.55
C ARG A 175 0.31 -5.68 8.37
N ALA A 176 0.56 -6.46 9.43
CA ALA A 176 1.45 -7.61 9.38
C ALA A 176 0.98 -8.67 8.37
N TYR A 177 -0.33 -8.94 8.31
CA TYR A 177 -0.93 -9.85 7.32
C TYR A 177 -0.76 -9.35 5.90
N LEU A 178 -1.05 -8.07 5.65
CA LEU A 178 -0.93 -7.51 4.31
C LEU A 178 0.50 -7.60 3.78
N ILE A 179 1.50 -7.36 4.65
CA ILE A 179 2.91 -7.51 4.28
C ILE A 179 3.27 -8.99 4.08
N SER A 180 3.02 -9.84 5.07
CA SER A 180 3.54 -11.22 5.11
C SER A 180 2.71 -12.24 4.33
N GLY A 181 1.41 -12.00 4.16
CA GLY A 181 0.44 -13.00 3.69
C GLY A 181 0.10 -14.09 4.72
N ASN A 182 0.60 -14.00 5.96
CA ASN A 182 0.40 -15.05 6.97
C ASN A 182 -1.05 -15.10 7.48
N LYS A 183 -1.81 -16.10 7.04
CA LYS A 183 -3.22 -16.31 7.40
C LYS A 183 -3.46 -16.56 8.90
N GLU A 184 -2.45 -16.99 9.65
CA GLU A 184 -2.59 -17.15 11.11
C GLU A 184 -2.91 -15.82 11.80
N LEU A 185 -2.43 -14.70 11.25
CA LEU A 185 -2.71 -13.36 11.78
C LEU A 185 -4.20 -13.00 11.68
N GLN A 186 -4.90 -13.47 10.65
CA GLN A 186 -6.35 -13.32 10.54
C GLN A 186 -7.08 -14.10 11.63
N VAL A 187 -6.61 -15.31 11.95
CA VAL A 187 -7.16 -16.14 13.03
C VAL A 187 -6.97 -15.44 14.38
N LYS A 188 -5.78 -14.87 14.62
CA LYS A 188 -5.49 -14.09 15.84
C LYS A 188 -6.39 -12.87 15.96
N ALA A 189 -6.58 -12.10 14.88
CA ALA A 189 -7.46 -10.93 14.87
C ALA A 189 -8.92 -11.30 15.18
N LYS A 190 -9.42 -12.39 14.60
CA LYS A 190 -10.77 -12.92 14.89
C LYS A 190 -10.94 -13.35 16.34
N LYS A 191 -9.90 -13.95 16.94
CA LYS A 191 -9.90 -14.33 18.35
C LYS A 191 -9.98 -13.09 19.26
N LEU A 192 -9.11 -12.10 19.03
CA LEU A 192 -9.10 -10.85 19.79
C LEU A 192 -10.45 -10.11 19.70
N HIS A 193 -11.06 -10.09 18.51
CA HIS A 193 -12.37 -9.47 18.33
C HIS A 193 -13.47 -10.13 19.16
N ARG A 194 -13.50 -11.47 19.22
CA ARG A 194 -14.46 -12.24 20.02
C ARG A 194 -14.24 -12.03 21.52
N GLU A 195 -13.00 -12.10 21.97
CA GLU A 195 -12.63 -11.93 23.38
C GLU A 195 -12.90 -10.51 23.90
N ALA A 196 -12.85 -9.51 23.02
CA ALA A 196 -13.17 -8.12 23.35
C ALA A 196 -14.66 -7.86 23.63
N THR A 197 -15.55 -8.87 23.56
CA THR A 197 -17.01 -8.72 23.78
C THR A 197 -17.64 -7.63 22.90
N LEU A 198 -17.20 -7.54 21.64
CA LEU A 198 -17.86 -6.70 20.62
C LEU A 198 -19.14 -7.36 20.05
N GLU A 199 -19.56 -8.51 20.60
CA GLU A 199 -20.70 -9.31 20.11
C GLU A 199 -22.07 -8.64 20.32
N ASP A 200 -22.22 -7.74 21.31
CA ASP A 200 -23.46 -7.00 21.57
C ASP A 200 -23.63 -5.74 20.69
N ARG A 201 -22.70 -5.48 19.77
CA ARG A 201 -22.76 -4.31 18.87
C ARG A 201 -23.37 -4.68 17.52
N ALA A 202 -24.02 -3.71 16.88
CA ALA A 202 -24.72 -3.92 15.61
C ALA A 202 -23.80 -4.58 14.55
N LYS A 203 -24.31 -5.61 13.86
CA LYS A 203 -23.59 -6.39 12.83
C LYS A 203 -23.02 -5.56 11.65
N ASN A 204 -23.45 -4.30 11.52
CA ASN A 204 -22.98 -3.34 10.51
C ASN A 204 -22.00 -2.31 11.07
N SER A 205 -21.43 -2.53 12.26
CA SER A 205 -20.45 -1.61 12.83
C SER A 205 -19.19 -1.59 11.98
N VAL A 206 -18.58 -0.40 11.87
CA VAL A 206 -17.28 -0.22 11.17
C VAL A 206 -16.19 -1.13 11.75
N GLU A 207 -16.36 -1.56 13.00
CA GLU A 207 -15.48 -2.47 13.73
C GLU A 207 -15.49 -3.88 13.13
N GLN A 208 -16.63 -4.37 12.65
CA GLN A 208 -16.72 -5.68 11.98
C GLN A 208 -15.93 -5.69 10.66
N LEU A 209 -15.92 -4.57 9.94
CA LEU A 209 -15.11 -4.41 8.71
C LEU A 209 -13.59 -4.44 8.98
N LEU A 210 -13.15 -4.24 10.22
CA LEU A 210 -11.73 -4.28 10.59
C LEU A 210 -11.19 -5.69 10.76
N VAL A 211 -12.04 -6.70 10.89
CA VAL A 211 -11.64 -8.08 11.17
C VAL A 211 -11.76 -8.98 9.95
N ASP A 212 -12.54 -8.56 8.95
CA ASP A 212 -12.79 -9.28 7.70
C ASP A 212 -11.76 -8.94 6.59
N PHE A 213 -10.48 -8.92 6.96
CA PHE A 213 -9.34 -8.92 6.04
C PHE A 213 -8.76 -10.30 5.84
#